data_AF-A0A381Y833-F1
#
_entry.id   AF-A0A381Y833-F1
#
_cell.length_a   1.000
_cell.length_b   1.000
_cell.length_c   1.000
_cell.angle_alpha   90.00
_cell.angle_beta   90.00
_cell.angle_gamma   90.00
#
_symmetry.space_group_name_H-M   'P 1'
#
loop_
_entity.id
_entity.type
_entity.pdbx_description
1 polymer ?
#
loop_
_entity_poly.entity_id
_entity_poly.type
_entity_poly.pdbx_seq_one_letter_code
_entity_poly.pdbx_strand_id
1 'polypeptide(L)' 'VTAYLSGRRRGTKAQKTRAQVRGGGAKPWRQKGTGRARAGSIRSPIWVGGGRAFAAQPRNFSQKV' A
#
# COMPACT_ATOMS: atom_id res chain seq x y z
N VAL A 1 25.14 17.31 -12.37
CA VAL A 1 25.08 17.09 -10.90
C VAL A 1 23.81 16.36 -10.46
N THR A 2 22.62 16.73 -10.92
CA THR A 2 21.34 16.11 -10.52
C THR A 2 21.26 14.61 -10.77
N ALA A 3 21.68 14.14 -11.95
CA ALA A 3 21.70 12.70 -12.28
C ALA A 3 22.64 11.89 -11.36
N TYR A 4 23.81 12.45 -11.02
CA TYR A 4 24.77 11.84 -10.10
C TYR A 4 24.19 11.70 -8.68
N LEU A 5 23.57 12.76 -8.16
CA LEU A 5 22.93 12.72 -6.83
C LEU A 5 21.72 11.77 -6.80
N SER A 6 20.93 11.72 -7.87
CA SER A 6 19.81 10.78 -8.01
C SER A 6 20.28 9.33 -8.02
N GLY A 7 21.36 9.02 -8.75
CA GLY A 7 21.96 7.67 -8.80
C GLY A 7 22.52 7.19 -7.46
N ARG A 8 22.93 8.09 -6.55
CA ARG A 8 23.40 7.73 -5.19
C ARG A 8 22.28 7.29 -4.24
N ARG A 9 21.00 7.45 -4.62
CA ARG A 9 19.86 7.11 -3.75
C ARG A 9 19.62 5.59 -3.74
N ARG A 10 19.68 4.97 -2.56
CA ARG A 10 19.49 3.51 -2.40
C ARG A 10 18.08 3.00 -2.71
N GLY A 11 17.08 3.86 -2.57
CA GLY A 11 15.69 3.54 -2.91
C GLY A 11 15.05 2.37 -2.17
N THR A 12 15.42 2.14 -0.91
CA THR A 12 14.99 0.99 -0.09
C THR A 12 13.63 1.13 0.59
N LYS A 13 12.92 2.24 0.38
CA LYS A 13 11.62 2.48 1.02
C LYS A 13 10.59 1.47 0.54
N ALA A 14 9.97 0.76 1.47
CA ALA A 14 8.96 -0.27 1.19
C ALA A 14 7.79 -0.17 2.15
N GLN A 15 6.58 -0.36 1.64
CA GLN A 15 5.32 -0.39 2.38
C GLN A 15 4.43 -1.49 1.79
N LYS A 16 3.56 -2.06 2.62
CA LYS A 16 2.66 -3.13 2.19
C LYS A 16 1.39 -2.55 1.56
N THR A 17 1.06 -3.02 0.37
CA THR A 17 -0.28 -2.82 -0.23
C THR A 17 -1.31 -3.69 0.48
N ARG A 18 -2.61 -3.44 0.26
CA ARG A 18 -3.69 -4.27 0.83
C ARG A 18 -3.59 -5.75 0.49
N ALA A 19 -2.94 -6.10 -0.62
CA ALA A 19 -2.72 -7.48 -1.05
C ALA A 19 -1.59 -8.16 -0.25
N GLN A 20 -0.59 -7.39 0.18
CA GLN A 20 0.60 -7.86 0.90
C GLN A 20 0.42 -7.91 2.42
N VAL A 21 -0.59 -7.21 2.96
CA VAL A 21 -0.92 -7.30 4.39
C VAL A 21 -1.56 -8.66 4.68
N ARG A 22 -1.13 -9.29 5.79
CA ARG A 22 -1.64 -10.59 6.27
C ARG A 22 -3.07 -10.47 6.77
N GLY A 23 -3.83 -11.57 6.68
CA GLY A 23 -5.21 -11.67 7.19
C GLY A 23 -6.26 -11.26 6.16
N GLY A 24 -7.49 -11.01 6.60
CA GLY A 24 -8.62 -10.68 5.71
C GLY A 24 -9.04 -11.85 4.82
N GLY A 25 -9.49 -11.56 3.59
CA GLY A 25 -10.04 -12.57 2.66
C GLY A 25 -11.54 -12.75 2.85
N ALA A 26 -12.00 -12.90 4.09
CA ALA A 26 -13.43 -12.87 4.42
C ALA A 26 -13.97 -11.42 4.44
N LYS A 27 -15.22 -11.27 3.99
CA LYS A 27 -15.95 -10.00 4.09
C LYS A 27 -16.30 -9.72 5.56
N PRO A 28 -16.04 -8.52 6.10
CA PRO A 28 -16.27 -8.23 7.52
C PRO A 28 -17.73 -8.36 7.96
N TRP A 29 -18.68 -8.01 7.08
CA TRP A 29 -20.12 -8.15 7.32
C TRP A 29 -20.90 -8.21 6.00
N ARG A 30 -22.18 -8.59 6.09
CA ARG A 30 -23.11 -8.65 4.95
C ARG A 30 -23.26 -7.28 4.26
N GLN A 31 -23.56 -7.28 2.96
CA GLN A 31 -23.59 -6.05 2.15
C GLN A 31 -24.70 -5.06 2.56
N LYS A 32 -25.81 -5.56 3.13
CA LYS A 32 -27.01 -4.81 3.51
C LYS A 32 -27.57 -5.37 4.83
N GLY A 33 -28.49 -4.64 5.46
CA GLY A 33 -29.18 -5.07 6.68
C GLY A 33 -28.37 -4.90 7.97
N THR A 34 -27.25 -4.18 7.94
CA THR A 34 -26.34 -4.02 9.10
C THR A 34 -26.28 -2.60 9.66
N GLY A 35 -26.85 -1.59 8.97
CA GLY A 35 -26.76 -0.18 9.35
C GLY A 35 -25.35 0.44 9.30
N ARG A 36 -24.33 -0.35 8.92
CA ARG A 36 -22.92 0.07 8.88
C ARG A 36 -22.50 0.45 7.46
N ALA A 37 -21.42 1.23 7.35
CA ALA A 37 -20.76 1.50 6.08
C ALA A 37 -20.37 0.20 5.36
N ARG A 38 -20.24 0.22 4.03
CA ARG A 38 -19.88 -0.98 3.27
C ARG A 38 -18.40 -1.30 3.42
N ALA A 39 -18.07 -2.55 3.75
CA ALA A 39 -16.70 -3.03 3.79
C ALA A 39 -16.52 -4.30 2.93
N GLY A 40 -15.41 -4.34 2.18
CA GLY A 40 -15.01 -5.51 1.40
C GLY A 40 -13.97 -6.37 2.12
N SER A 41 -13.03 -5.75 2.82
CA SER A 41 -11.98 -6.44 3.57
C SER A 41 -11.44 -5.55 4.68
N ILE A 42 -11.05 -6.16 5.80
CA ILE A 42 -10.33 -5.48 6.89
C ILE A 42 -8.94 -4.95 6.47
N ARG A 43 -8.41 -5.44 5.34
CA ARG A 43 -7.10 -5.01 4.80
C ARG A 43 -7.15 -3.72 3.98
N SER A 44 -8.34 -3.12 3.83
CA SER A 44 -8.51 -1.89 3.04
C SER A 44 -7.75 -0.72 3.71
N PRO A 45 -7.16 0.21 2.93
CA PRO A 45 -6.41 1.35 3.45
C PRO A 45 -7.17 2.29 4.39
N ILE A 46 -8.51 2.22 4.38
CA ILE A 46 -9.34 3.01 5.29
C ILE A 46 -9.31 2.48 6.73
N TRP A 47 -8.86 1.23 6.94
CA TRP A 47 -8.79 0.60 8.26
C TRP A 47 -7.41 0.78 8.88
N VAL A 48 -7.38 0.95 10.20
CA VAL A 48 -6.14 0.89 10.99
C VAL A 48 -5.52 -0.51 10.84
N GLY A 49 -4.22 -0.56 10.54
CA GLY A 49 -3.52 -1.82 10.25
C GLY A 49 -3.77 -2.38 8.84
N GLY A 50 -4.59 -1.73 8.02
CA GLY A 50 -4.78 -2.05 6.61
C GLY A 50 -3.54 -1.73 5.75
N GLY A 51 -3.57 -2.14 4.48
CA GLY A 51 -2.49 -1.80 3.54
C GLY A 51 -2.51 -0.33 3.13
N ARG A 52 -1.39 0.22 2.66
CA ARG A 52 -1.34 1.63 2.21
C ARG A 52 -1.79 1.78 0.75
N ALA A 53 -2.55 2.84 0.47
CA ALA A 53 -2.78 3.31 -0.91
C ALA A 53 -1.48 3.94 -1.44
N PHE A 54 -1.16 3.71 -2.72
CA PHE A 54 0.10 4.15 -3.35
C PHE A 54 1.34 3.82 -2.52
N ALA A 55 1.36 2.61 -1.96
CA ALA A 55 2.43 2.14 -1.10
C ALA A 55 3.79 2.28 -1.80
N ALA A 56 4.76 2.87 -1.10
CA ALA A 56 6.11 2.97 -1.62
C ALA A 56 6.67 1.56 -1.84
N GLN A 57 7.27 1.33 -3.01
CA GLN A 57 8.06 0.15 -3.32
C GLN A 57 9.52 0.55 -3.55
N PRO A 58 10.46 -0.37 -3.27
CA PRO A 58 11.85 -0.17 -3.64
C PRO A 58 11.94 0.16 -5.13
N ARG A 59 12.71 1.20 -5.46
CA ARG A 59 12.81 1.68 -6.84
C ARG A 59 14.20 2.19 -7.16
N ASN A 60 14.56 2.09 -8.43
CA ASN A 60 15.78 2.68 -8.94
C ASN A 60 15.56 4.16 -9.25
N PHE A 61 16.54 5.00 -8.89
CA PHE A 61 16.56 6.44 -9.14
C PHE A 61 17.59 6.85 -10.20
N SER A 62 18.27 5.91 -10.84
CA SER A 62 19.19 6.17 -11.94
C SER A 62 18.48 6.89 -13.09
N GLN A 63 19.09 7.97 -13.56
CA GLN A 63 18.63 8.75 -14.70
C GLN A 63 19.60 8.53 -15.85
N LYS A 64 19.07 8.24 -17.05
CA LYS A 64 19.88 8.26 -18.27
C LYS A 64 20.25 9.70 -18.58
N VAL A 65 21.54 9.94 -18.83
CA VAL A 65 22.10 11.22 -19.27
C VAL A 65 22.55 11.06 -20.71
#